data_AF-A0A3C1VCQ8-F1
#
_entry.id   AF-A0A3C1VCQ8-F1
#
_cell.length_a   1.000
_cell.length_b   1.000
_cell.length_c   1.000
_cell.angle_alpha   90.00
_cell.angle_beta   90.00
_cell.angle_gamma   90.00
#
_symmetry.space_group_name_H-M   'P 1'
#
loop_
_entity.id
_entity.type
_entity.pdbx_description
1 polymer ?
#
loop_
_entity_poly.entity_id
_entity_poly.type
_entity_poly.pdbx_seq_one_letter_code
_entity_poly.pdbx_strand_id
1 'polypeptide(L)'
;MRFNDGRPVPPELVAETVIRLREQFGAVSSENQTIQGQWQHEGVVYRDNLARVLVDVADTPENRQFSGSSRNKSKPTFNNWTFG
;
A
#
# COMPACT_ATOMS: atom_id res chain seq x y z
N MET A 1 -7.16 -9.81 -1.67
CA MET A 1 -7.05 -8.36 -1.43
C MET A 1 -8.21 -7.64 -2.12
N ARG A 2 -8.78 -6.61 -1.48
CA ARG A 2 -9.88 -5.79 -2.01
C ARG A 2 -9.59 -4.31 -1.80
N PHE A 3 -10.12 -3.46 -2.66
CA PHE A 3 -10.16 -2.01 -2.44
C PHE A 3 -11.10 -1.68 -1.27
N ASN A 4 -11.04 -0.42 -0.79
CA ASN A 4 -11.89 0.06 0.31
C ASN A 4 -13.38 0.01 -0.03
N ASP A 5 -13.73 0.04 -1.31
CA ASP A 5 -15.11 -0.13 -1.80
C ASP A 5 -15.54 -1.60 -1.92
N GLY A 6 -14.67 -2.53 -1.52
CA GLY A 6 -14.92 -3.97 -1.56
C GLY A 6 -14.65 -4.63 -2.90
N ARG A 7 -14.32 -3.93 -3.98
CA ARG A 7 -13.98 -4.57 -5.27
C ARG A 7 -12.64 -5.33 -5.16
N PRO A 8 -12.47 -6.46 -5.87
CA PRO A 8 -11.18 -7.15 -5.90
C PRO A 8 -10.11 -6.24 -6.51
N VAL A 9 -8.89 -6.29 -5.98
CA VAL A 9 -7.75 -5.61 -6.61
C VAL A 9 -7.27 -6.45 -7.80
N PRO A 10 -7.22 -5.91 -9.02
CA PRO A 10 -6.64 -6.58 -10.18
C PRO A 10 -5.19 -7.02 -9.90
N PRO A 11 -4.81 -8.27 -10.21
CA PRO A 11 -3.44 -8.74 -10.05
C PRO A 11 -2.40 -7.89 -10.79
N GLU A 12 -2.78 -7.31 -11.93
CA GLU A 12 -1.93 -6.49 -12.79
C GLU A 12 -1.46 -5.22 -12.10
N LEU A 13 -2.31 -4.61 -11.25
CA LEU A 13 -1.95 -3.41 -10.49
C LEU A 13 -0.90 -3.73 -9.41
N VAL A 14 -0.94 -4.93 -8.84
CA VAL A 14 0.09 -5.39 -7.90
C VAL A 14 1.40 -5.60 -8.64
N ALA A 15 1.35 -6.28 -9.80
CA ALA A 15 2.53 -6.52 -10.64
C ALA A 15 3.19 -5.21 -11.10
N GLU A 16 2.40 -4.24 -11.57
CA GLU A 16 2.88 -2.92 -11.98
C GLU A 16 3.55 -2.19 -10.81
N THR A 17 2.95 -2.25 -9.62
CA THR A 17 3.52 -1.64 -8.41
C THR A 17 4.87 -2.26 -8.06
N VAL A 18 4.99 -3.59 -8.12
CA VAL A 18 6.25 -4.30 -7.86
C VAL A 18 7.31 -3.91 -8.88
N ILE A 19 6.97 -3.84 -10.18
CA ILE A 19 7.91 -3.41 -11.23
C ILE A 19 8.42 -1.99 -10.96
N ARG A 20 7.51 -1.05 -10.69
CA ARG A 20 7.88 0.34 -10.40
C ARG A 20 8.79 0.47 -9.19
N LEU A 21 8.51 -0.29 -8.12
CA LEU A 21 9.36 -0.32 -6.93
C LEU A 21 10.74 -0.90 -7.24
N ARG A 22 10.82 -1.97 -8.05
CA ARG A 22 12.09 -2.53 -8.50
C ARG A 22 12.91 -1.54 -9.32
N GLU A 23 12.29 -0.85 -10.26
CA GLU A 23 12.96 0.15 -11.11
C GLU A 23 13.53 1.30 -10.28
N GLN A 24 12.81 1.71 -9.24
CA GLN A 24 13.23 2.81 -8.38
C GLN A 24 14.32 2.43 -7.38
N PHE A 25 14.25 1.22 -6.80
CA PHE A 25 15.10 0.82 -5.67
C PHE A 25 16.13 -0.27 -5.99
N GLY A 26 16.10 -0.81 -7.21
CA GLY A 26 17.00 -1.88 -7.67
C GLY A 26 16.61 -3.27 -7.19
N ALA A 27 15.94 -3.39 -6.03
CA ALA A 27 15.47 -4.66 -5.47
C ALA A 27 14.09 -4.52 -4.82
N VAL A 28 13.27 -5.55 -4.95
CA VAL A 28 11.94 -5.66 -4.32
C VAL A 28 11.63 -7.13 -4.04
N SER A 29 11.00 -7.38 -2.89
CA SER A 29 10.43 -8.69 -2.55
C SER A 29 8.94 -8.52 -2.24
N SER A 30 8.11 -9.45 -2.69
CA SER A 30 6.67 -9.45 -2.41
C SER A 30 6.23 -10.77 -1.80
N GLU A 31 5.42 -10.70 -0.75
CA GLU A 31 4.80 -11.89 -0.17
C GLU A 31 3.50 -12.22 -0.91
N ASN A 32 3.38 -13.46 -1.39
CA ASN A 32 2.15 -13.96 -2.04
C ASN A 32 1.08 -14.40 -1.05
N GLN A 33 1.40 -14.50 0.25
CA GLN A 33 0.43 -14.85 1.27
C GLN A 33 -0.46 -13.65 1.60
N THR A 34 -1.77 -13.88 1.68
CA THR A 34 -2.69 -12.84 2.15
C THR A 34 -2.53 -12.65 3.64
N ILE A 35 -2.17 -11.44 4.06
CA ILE A 35 -2.10 -11.07 5.47
C ILE A 35 -3.49 -10.57 5.89
N GLN A 36 -4.07 -11.16 6.94
CA GLN A 36 -5.32 -10.69 7.51
C GLN A 36 -5.04 -9.58 8.52
N GLY A 37 -5.50 -8.36 8.22
CA GLY A 37 -5.44 -7.25 9.15
C GLY A 37 -6.75 -7.09 9.92
N GLN A 38 -6.62 -6.63 11.15
CA GLN A 38 -7.74 -6.19 11.97
C GLN A 38 -7.36 -4.86 12.61
N TRP A 39 -8.25 -3.88 12.53
CA TRP A 39 -8.05 -2.59 13.18
C TRP A 39 -9.38 -2.09 13.76
N GLN A 40 -9.29 -1.29 14.82
CA GLN A 40 -10.46 -0.77 15.52
C GLN A 40 -10.51 0.75 15.38
N HIS A 41 -11.69 1.28 15.07
CA HIS A 41 -11.96 2.71 15.07
C HIS A 41 -13.36 2.97 15.61
N GLU A 42 -13.48 3.90 16.57
CA GLU A 42 -14.74 4.25 17.23
C GLU A 42 -15.53 3.03 17.77
N GLY A 43 -14.80 2.02 18.27
CA GLY A 43 -15.40 0.78 18.80
C GLY A 43 -15.83 -0.23 17.75
N VAL A 44 -15.71 0.09 16.46
CA VAL A 44 -15.99 -0.83 15.34
C VAL A 44 -14.70 -1.53 14.93
N VAL A 45 -14.75 -2.86 14.81
CA VAL A 45 -13.64 -3.67 14.32
C VAL A 45 -13.78 -3.89 12.82
N TYR A 46 -12.76 -3.45 12.08
CA TYR A 46 -12.64 -3.62 10.64
C TYR A 46 -11.65 -4.74 10.34
N ARG A 47 -11.89 -5.44 9.22
CA ARG A 47 -11.03 -6.51 8.72
C ARG A 47 -10.62 -6.19 7.30
N ASP A 48 -9.36 -6.43 6.98
CA ASP A 48 -8.83 -6.28 5.64
C ASP A 48 -7.90 -7.44 5.25
N ASN A 49 -7.64 -7.54 3.96
CA ASN A 49 -6.72 -8.51 3.38
C ASN A 49 -5.63 -7.74 2.67
N LEU A 50 -4.42 -7.80 3.21
CA LEU A 50 -3.26 -7.01 2.81
C LEU A 50 -2.29 -7.85 1.98
N ALA A 51 -1.60 -7.17 1.06
CA ALA A 51 -0.35 -7.65 0.46
C ALA A 51 0.81 -6.88 1.08
N ARG A 52 1.96 -7.55 1.25
CA ARG A 52 3.18 -6.92 1.75
C ARG A 52 4.25 -6.92 0.66
N VAL A 53 4.82 -5.75 0.42
CA VAL A 53 5.96 -5.54 -0.46
C VAL A 53 7.07 -4.90 0.35
N LEU A 54 8.26 -5.47 0.26
CA LEU A 54 9.47 -5.02 0.91
C LEU A 54 10.42 -4.47 -0.16
N VAL A 55 11.02 -3.31 0.11
CA VAL A 55 12.08 -2.72 -0.70
C VAL A 55 13.33 -2.61 0.14
N ASP A 56 14.44 -3.14 -0.36
CA ASP A 56 15.73 -3.07 0.31
C ASP A 56 16.46 -1.83 -0.17
N VAL A 57 16.56 -0.83 0.71
CA VAL A 57 17.11 0.48 0.38
C VAL A 57 18.16 0.89 1.40
N ALA A 58 19.21 1.58 0.95
CA ALA A 58 20.17 2.20 1.85
C ALA A 58 19.49 3.30 2.69
N ASP A 59 19.90 3.43 3.94
CA ASP A 59 19.33 4.40 4.88
C ASP A 59 19.81 5.83 4.61
N THR A 60 19.32 6.41 3.50
CA THR A 60 19.62 7.80 3.09
C THR A 60 18.42 8.72 3.37
N PRO A 61 18.64 10.04 3.52
CA PRO A 61 17.56 11.02 3.71
C PRO A 61 16.45 10.94 2.63
N GLU A 62 16.82 10.67 1.38
CA GLU A 62 15.91 10.56 0.23
C GLU A 62 14.98 9.35 0.38
N ASN A 63 15.53 8.19 0.79
CA ASN A 63 14.76 6.98 1.01
C ASN A 63 13.84 7.09 2.24
N ARG A 64 14.27 7.78 3.30
CA ARG A 64 13.42 8.08 4.47
C ARG A 64 12.23 8.98 4.11
N GLN A 65 12.44 9.99 3.28
CA GLN A 65 11.35 10.85 2.79
C GLN A 65 10.35 10.08 1.93
N PHE A 66 10.81 9.08 1.17
CA PHE A 66 9.92 8.20 0.42
C PHE A 66 9.05 7.35 1.35
N SER A 67 9.56 6.83 2.46
CA SER A 67 8.76 6.08 3.45
C SER A 67 7.60 6.89 4.04
N GLY A 68 7.81 8.20 4.25
CA GLY A 68 6.76 9.12 4.69
C GLY A 68 5.80 9.55 3.57
N SER A 69 6.33 9.81 2.37
CA SER A 69 5.55 10.34 1.24
C SER A 69 4.75 9.26 0.50
N SER A 70 5.25 8.03 0.46
CA SER A 70 4.56 6.88 -0.13
C SER A 70 3.33 6.47 0.65
N ARG A 71 3.32 6.59 1.99
CA ARG A 71 2.11 6.44 2.83
C ARG A 71 0.98 7.38 2.41
N ASN A 72 1.33 8.55 1.86
CA ASN A 72 0.37 9.52 1.32
C ASN A 72 0.10 9.35 -0.19
N LYS A 73 0.98 8.70 -0.96
CA LYS A 73 0.79 8.42 -2.40
C LYS A 73 0.10 7.08 -2.69
N SER A 74 0.11 6.14 -1.74
CA SER A 74 -0.67 4.89 -1.79
C SER A 74 -2.11 5.07 -1.27
N LYS A 75 -2.42 6.24 -0.69
CA LYS A 75 -3.78 6.75 -0.73
C LYS A 75 -3.97 7.31 -2.15
N PRO A 76 -4.75 6.68 -3.03
CA PRO A 76 -5.15 7.37 -4.23
C PRO A 76 -5.78 8.69 -3.79
N THR A 77 -5.37 9.77 -4.44
CA THR A 77 -5.94 11.10 -4.30
C THR A 77 -7.45 11.02 -4.53
N PHE A 78 -8.23 10.81 -3.48
CA PHE A 78 -9.69 11.00 -3.49
C PHE A 78 -9.96 12.37 -2.87
N ASN A 79 -9.69 13.39 -3.68
CA ASN A 79 -10.07 14.76 -3.41
C ASN A 79 -11.54 14.94 -3.85
N ASN A 80 -12.48 14.62 -2.98
CA ASN A 80 -13.78 15.29 -2.85
C ASN A 80 -14.68 14.49 -1.89
N TRP A 81 -14.87 15.00 -0.68
CA TRP A 81 -16.22 15.16 -0.16
C TRP A 81 -16.21 16.16 1.01
N THR A 82 -16.84 17.31 0.76
CA THR A 82 -17.26 18.26 1.78
C THR A 82 -18.35 17.62 2.63
N PHE A 83 -18.26 17.77 3.96
CA PHE A 83 -19.36 17.49 4.86
C PHE A 83 -20.57 18.35 4.46
N GLY A 84 -21.67 17.68 4.15
CA GLY A 84 -23.02 18.22 3.93
C GLY A 84 -24.01 17.09 4.11
#